data_AF-A0A915XMA6-F1
#
_entry.id   AF-A0A915XMA6-F1
#
_cell.length_a   1.000
_cell.length_b   1.000
_cell.length_c   1.000
_cell.angle_alpha   90.00
_cell.angle_beta   90.00
_cell.angle_gamma   90.00
#
_symmetry.space_group_name_H-M   'P 1'
#
loop_
_entity.id
_entity.type
_entity.pdbx_description
1 polymer ?
#
loop_
_entity_poly.entity_id
_entity_poly.type
_entity_poly.pdbx_seq_one_letter_code
_entity_poly.pdbx_strand_id
1 'polypeptide(L)'
;MTAQAPHTYADWADRLERFSAGDDSMLECMQAGTLEWSSVVAERWTRLVDNALATRLQALSQRLQRALDQANGDAFGVSRALLDARRTLSTLHGLTTLACLDGQVKTHLANQLSRWATRTHESLQGASSDPRNAALRKILRDQPLTAAATAVPYPGPFPAATDTPAGVRPRRQIL
;
A
#
# COMPACT_ATOMS: atom_id res chain seq x y z
N MET A 1 -16.18 17.95 -3.30
CA MET A 1 -15.30 19.12 -3.11
C MET A 1 -14.01 18.81 -3.85
N THR A 2 -13.66 19.60 -4.86
CA THR A 2 -12.50 19.33 -5.75
C THR A 2 -11.22 19.40 -4.94
N ALA A 3 -10.53 18.25 -4.81
CA ALA A 3 -9.27 18.19 -4.09
C ALA A 3 -8.19 18.92 -4.90
N GLN A 4 -7.89 20.16 -4.50
CA GLN A 4 -6.93 21.00 -5.18
C GLN A 4 -5.52 20.44 -4.97
N ALA A 5 -4.69 20.45 -6.02
CA ALA A 5 -3.31 20.01 -5.94
C ALA A 5 -2.51 20.90 -4.95
N PRO A 6 -1.73 20.31 -4.02
CA PRO A 6 -0.91 21.10 -3.10
C PRO A 6 0.18 21.86 -3.86
N HIS A 7 0.30 23.16 -3.56
CA HIS A 7 1.33 24.04 -4.14
C HIS A 7 2.24 24.65 -3.07
N THR A 8 1.78 24.75 -1.82
CA THR A 8 2.56 25.30 -0.70
C THR A 8 3.07 24.20 0.23
N TYR A 9 4.12 24.47 0.99
CA TYR A 9 4.61 23.52 2.01
C TYR A 9 3.54 23.17 3.06
N ALA A 10 2.73 24.14 3.49
CA ALA A 10 1.69 23.94 4.49
C ALA A 10 0.57 23.01 3.98
N ASP A 11 0.16 23.20 2.72
CA ASP A 11 -0.78 22.32 2.00
C ASP A 11 -0.33 20.86 1.99
N TRP A 12 0.95 20.70 1.71
CA TRP A 12 1.63 19.44 1.57
C TRP A 12 1.81 18.75 2.94
N ALA A 13 2.11 19.51 3.99
CA ALA A 13 2.18 19.03 5.38
C ALA A 13 0.82 18.53 5.89
N ASP A 14 -0.26 19.30 5.72
CA ASP A 14 -1.62 18.91 6.15
C ASP A 14 -2.09 17.63 5.44
N ARG A 15 -1.83 17.51 4.13
CA ARG A 15 -2.18 16.29 3.36
C ARG A 15 -1.37 15.07 3.81
N LEU A 16 -0.09 15.22 4.10
CA LEU A 16 0.73 14.12 4.64
C LEU A 16 0.35 13.75 6.06
N GLU A 17 -0.08 14.71 6.88
CA GLU A 17 -0.61 14.44 8.21
C GLU A 17 -1.90 13.60 8.12
N ARG A 18 -2.86 14.00 7.28
CA ARG A 18 -4.09 13.23 7.03
C ARG A 18 -3.80 11.84 6.44
N PHE A 19 -2.85 11.76 5.51
CA PHE A 19 -2.40 10.49 4.97
C PHE A 19 -1.81 9.59 6.06
N SER A 20 -0.98 10.14 6.94
CA SER A 20 -0.40 9.39 8.06
C SER A 20 -1.46 8.89 9.05
N ALA A 21 -2.56 9.63 9.22
CA ALA A 21 -3.70 9.26 10.05
C ALA A 21 -4.59 8.16 9.45
N GLY A 22 -4.44 7.80 8.17
CA GLY A 22 -5.22 6.73 7.54
C GLY A 22 -6.00 7.11 6.29
N ASP A 23 -5.95 8.38 5.86
CA ASP A 23 -6.70 8.85 4.70
C ASP A 23 -5.95 8.58 3.39
N ASP A 24 -6.24 7.44 2.76
CA ASP A 24 -5.64 7.03 1.48
C ASP A 24 -6.09 7.93 0.30
N SER A 25 -7.23 8.64 0.42
CA SER A 25 -7.75 9.51 -0.66
C SER A 25 -6.85 10.72 -0.94
N MET A 26 -6.01 11.08 0.04
CA MET A 26 -5.04 12.17 -0.11
C MET A 26 -3.91 11.82 -1.09
N LEU A 27 -3.65 10.53 -1.35
CA LEU A 27 -2.59 10.09 -2.25
C LEU A 27 -2.84 10.56 -3.69
N GLU A 28 -4.08 10.43 -4.18
CA GLU A 28 -4.46 10.88 -5.53
C GLU A 28 -4.29 12.41 -5.68
N CYS A 29 -4.58 13.14 -4.60
CA CYS A 29 -4.44 14.59 -4.55
C CYS A 29 -2.96 15.03 -4.56
N MET A 30 -2.10 14.24 -3.92
CA MET A 30 -0.65 14.48 -3.86
C MET A 30 0.06 14.14 -5.18
N GLN A 31 -0.44 13.16 -5.95
CA GLN A 31 0.12 12.81 -7.26
C GLN A 31 0.05 13.94 -8.29
N ALA A 32 -0.95 14.82 -8.19
CA ALA A 32 -1.10 16.01 -9.02
C ALA A 32 -0.37 17.26 -8.47
N GLY A 33 0.25 17.16 -7.30
CA GLY A 33 0.94 18.26 -6.63
C GLY A 33 2.29 18.61 -7.25
N THR A 34 2.62 19.89 -7.25
CA THR A 34 3.96 20.37 -7.62
C THR A 34 4.67 20.90 -6.38
N LEU A 35 5.98 20.72 -6.29
CA LEU A 35 6.78 21.22 -5.17
C LEU A 35 8.03 21.93 -5.71
N GLU A 36 8.23 23.17 -5.30
CA GLU A 36 9.46 23.90 -5.57
C GLU A 36 10.59 23.39 -4.66
N TRP A 37 11.61 22.80 -5.29
CA TRP A 37 12.77 22.24 -4.59
C TRP A 37 13.78 23.35 -4.23
N SER A 38 13.63 23.96 -3.05
CA SER A 38 14.72 24.68 -2.40
C SER A 38 15.47 23.76 -1.43
N SER A 39 16.75 24.01 -1.16
CA SER A 39 17.57 23.16 -0.26
C SER A 39 16.93 22.98 1.13
N VAL A 40 16.32 24.04 1.67
CA VAL A 40 15.65 24.03 2.98
C VAL A 40 14.31 23.28 2.91
N VAL A 41 13.56 23.46 1.81
CA VAL A 41 12.29 22.75 1.61
C VAL A 41 12.54 21.27 1.39
N ALA A 42 13.55 20.89 0.61
CA ALA A 42 13.92 19.50 0.33
C ALA A 42 14.19 18.71 1.62
N GLU A 43 14.98 19.24 2.55
CA GLU A 43 15.31 18.55 3.79
C GLU A 43 14.09 18.40 4.70
N ARG A 44 13.32 19.48 4.89
CA ARG A 44 12.11 19.46 5.71
C ARG A 44 11.03 18.56 5.12
N TRP A 45 10.88 18.60 3.80
CA TRP A 45 9.95 17.77 3.05
C TRP A 45 10.31 16.29 3.21
N THR A 46 11.58 15.95 3.01
CA THR A 46 12.07 14.58 3.15
C THR A 46 11.81 14.04 4.55
N ARG A 47 12.10 14.82 5.61
CA ARG A 47 11.80 14.42 7.00
C ARG A 47 10.30 14.24 7.23
N LEU A 48 9.47 15.10 6.65
CA LEU A 48 8.02 15.04 6.83
C LEU A 48 7.43 13.79 6.16
N VAL A 49 7.88 13.47 4.95
CA VAL A 49 7.51 12.25 4.24
C VAL A 49 8.02 10.99 4.96
N ASP A 50 9.28 11.01 5.43
CA ASP A 50 9.88 9.90 6.20
C ASP A 50 9.09 9.63 7.49
N ASN A 51 8.74 10.68 8.24
CA ASN A 51 7.91 10.57 9.45
C ASN A 51 6.49 10.06 9.15
N ALA A 52 5.85 10.54 8.09
CA ALA A 52 4.52 10.09 7.69
C ALA A 52 4.54 8.59 7.33
N LEU A 53 5.55 8.16 6.57
CA LEU A 53 5.76 6.76 6.21
C LEU A 53 6.03 5.90 7.46
N ALA A 54 6.95 6.33 8.34
CA ALA A 54 7.27 5.60 9.56
C ALA A 54 6.05 5.42 10.46
N THR A 55 5.25 6.48 10.62
CA THR A 55 4.00 6.46 11.41
C THR A 55 3.01 5.46 10.82
N ARG A 56 2.82 5.47 9.49
CA ARG A 56 1.95 4.51 8.79
C ARG A 56 2.42 3.07 8.92
N LEU A 57 3.73 2.82 8.79
CA LEU A 57 4.30 1.47 8.94
C LEU A 57 4.13 0.96 10.37
N GLN A 58 4.29 1.82 11.38
CA GLN A 58 4.03 1.46 12.77
C GLN A 58 2.55 1.15 13.01
N ALA A 59 1.64 1.98 12.52
CA ALA A 59 0.20 1.73 12.63
C ALA A 59 -0.22 0.44 11.92
N LEU A 60 0.35 0.18 10.73
CA LEU A 60 0.15 -1.04 9.96
C LEU A 60 0.63 -2.28 10.73
N SER A 61 1.81 -2.21 11.33
CA SER A 61 2.37 -3.30 12.14
C SER A 61 1.47 -3.62 13.34
N GLN A 62 1.02 -2.60 14.07
CA GLN A 62 0.11 -2.78 15.20
C GLN A 62 -1.25 -3.37 14.76
N ARG A 63 -1.80 -2.89 13.63
CA ARG A 63 -3.06 -3.39 13.09
C ARG A 63 -2.95 -4.85 12.65
N LEU A 64 -1.87 -5.19 11.95
CA LEU A 64 -1.59 -6.56 11.52
C LEU A 64 -1.44 -7.50 12.71
N GLN A 65 -0.65 -7.12 13.72
CA GLN A 65 -0.46 -7.93 14.92
C GLN A 65 -1.79 -8.18 15.64
N ARG A 66 -2.57 -7.12 15.90
CA ARG A 66 -3.90 -7.25 16.52
C ARG A 66 -4.85 -8.12 15.71
N ALA A 67 -4.82 -8.04 14.39
CA ALA A 67 -5.67 -8.84 13.53
C ALA A 67 -5.27 -10.32 13.52
N LEU A 68 -3.97 -10.62 13.59
CA LEU A 68 -3.47 -11.99 13.71
C LEU A 68 -3.79 -12.59 15.09
N ASP A 69 -3.63 -11.80 16.16
CA ASP A 69 -3.99 -12.20 17.53
C ASP A 69 -5.50 -12.52 17.63
N GLN A 70 -6.35 -11.69 17.01
CA GLN A 70 -7.80 -11.91 16.96
C GLN A 70 -8.19 -13.11 16.08
N ALA A 71 -7.46 -13.38 15.00
CA ALA A 71 -7.71 -14.53 14.15
C ALA A 71 -7.43 -15.84 14.88
N ASN A 72 -6.52 -15.85 15.86
CA ASN A 72 -6.22 -17.02 16.71
C ASN A 72 -5.97 -18.31 15.91
N GLY A 73 -5.27 -18.19 14.77
CA GLY A 73 -4.97 -19.31 13.88
C GLY A 73 -6.04 -19.64 12.83
N ASP A 74 -7.19 -18.95 12.83
CA ASP A 74 -8.20 -19.09 11.77
C ASP A 74 -7.65 -18.66 10.40
N ALA A 75 -7.78 -19.54 9.41
CA ALA A 75 -7.26 -19.32 8.07
C ALA A 75 -7.90 -18.10 7.40
N PHE A 76 -9.19 -17.87 7.61
CA PHE A 76 -9.90 -16.74 6.99
C PHE A 76 -9.48 -15.41 7.63
N GLY A 77 -9.44 -15.34 8.97
CA GLY A 77 -8.94 -14.18 9.70
C GLY A 77 -7.51 -13.81 9.34
N VAL A 78 -6.60 -14.80 9.28
CA VAL A 78 -5.20 -14.60 8.88
C VAL A 78 -5.09 -14.13 7.42
N SER A 79 -5.84 -14.74 6.50
CA SER A 79 -5.85 -14.32 5.10
C SER A 79 -6.32 -12.87 4.94
N ARG A 80 -7.40 -12.50 5.63
CA ARG A 80 -7.93 -11.13 5.61
C ARG A 80 -6.92 -10.13 6.17
N ALA A 81 -6.26 -10.45 7.28
CA ALA A 81 -5.24 -9.60 7.88
C ALA A 81 -4.05 -9.36 6.92
N LEU A 82 -3.58 -10.40 6.25
CA LEU A 82 -2.49 -10.29 5.28
C LEU A 82 -2.90 -9.52 4.02
N LEU A 83 -4.11 -9.74 3.50
CA LEU A 83 -4.63 -8.98 2.36
C LEU A 83 -4.76 -7.49 2.67
N ASP A 84 -5.25 -7.14 3.86
CA ASP A 84 -5.33 -5.76 4.32
C ASP A 84 -3.94 -5.11 4.45
N ALA A 85 -2.97 -5.87 4.97
CA ALA A 85 -1.60 -5.40 5.06
C ALA A 85 -0.96 -5.14 3.68
N ARG A 86 -1.19 -6.06 2.73
CA ARG A 86 -0.71 -5.91 1.34
C ARG A 86 -1.32 -4.70 0.65
N ARG A 87 -2.63 -4.46 0.80
CA ARG A 87 -3.30 -3.28 0.24
C ARG A 87 -2.68 -1.99 0.77
N THR A 88 -2.48 -1.93 2.08
CA THR A 88 -1.87 -0.74 2.71
C THR A 88 -0.44 -0.53 2.24
N LEU A 89 0.36 -1.59 2.08
CA LEU A 89 1.70 -1.48 1.50
C LEU A 89 1.68 -0.96 0.07
N SER A 90 0.74 -1.40 -0.77
CA SER A 90 0.60 -0.89 -2.14
C SER A 90 0.24 0.61 -2.15
N THR A 91 -0.61 1.07 -1.23
CA THR A 91 -0.87 2.51 -1.06
C THR A 91 0.40 3.27 -0.65
N LEU A 92 1.17 2.73 0.29
CA LEU A 92 2.45 3.34 0.73
C LEU A 92 3.49 3.36 -0.40
N HIS A 93 3.52 2.34 -1.25
CA HIS A 93 4.37 2.33 -2.44
C HIS A 93 3.93 3.42 -3.43
N GLY A 94 2.62 3.68 -3.56
CA GLY A 94 2.13 4.82 -4.33
C GLY A 94 2.74 6.16 -3.90
N LEU A 95 3.03 6.33 -2.60
CA LEU A 95 3.69 7.52 -2.08
C LEU A 95 5.17 7.62 -2.53
N THR A 96 5.88 6.50 -2.65
CA THR A 96 7.28 6.52 -3.13
C THR A 96 7.37 6.84 -4.63
N THR A 97 6.29 6.64 -5.37
CA THR A 97 6.22 6.94 -6.81
C THR A 97 5.87 8.38 -7.16
N LEU A 98 5.66 9.25 -6.16
CA LEU A 98 5.31 10.65 -6.39
C LEU A 98 6.33 11.34 -7.30
N ALA A 99 5.82 11.98 -8.37
CA ALA A 99 6.66 12.64 -9.37
C ALA A 99 7.50 13.76 -8.78
N CYS A 100 7.00 14.42 -7.74
CA CYS A 100 7.69 15.50 -7.06
C CYS A 100 8.94 15.05 -6.30
N LEU A 101 9.12 13.75 -5.98
CA LEU A 101 10.25 13.27 -5.18
C LEU A 101 11.55 13.16 -6.00
N ASP A 102 12.66 13.60 -5.39
CA ASP A 102 14.00 13.35 -5.91
C ASP A 102 14.36 11.85 -5.90
N GLY A 103 15.21 11.42 -6.84
CA GLY A 103 15.59 10.01 -6.99
C GLY A 103 16.23 9.40 -5.75
N GLN A 104 17.00 10.17 -4.97
CA GLN A 104 17.59 9.70 -3.72
C GLN A 104 16.51 9.42 -2.67
N VAL A 105 15.54 10.32 -2.54
CA VAL A 105 14.43 10.19 -1.59
C VAL A 105 13.52 9.02 -1.97
N LYS A 106 13.20 8.86 -3.26
CA LYS A 106 12.44 7.69 -3.77
C LYS A 106 13.11 6.38 -3.37
N THR A 107 14.43 6.30 -3.58
CA THR A 107 15.23 5.11 -3.26
C THR A 107 15.26 4.84 -1.76
N HIS A 108 15.43 5.87 -0.92
CA HIS A 108 15.42 5.74 0.54
C HIS A 108 14.08 5.20 1.06
N LEU A 109 12.95 5.78 0.60
CA LEU A 109 11.61 5.35 1.01
C LEU A 109 11.32 3.92 0.52
N ALA A 110 11.62 3.60 -0.74
CA ALA A 110 11.45 2.24 -1.28
C ALA A 110 12.27 1.21 -0.48
N ASN A 111 13.50 1.56 -0.09
CA ASN A 111 14.34 0.71 0.76
C ASN A 111 13.78 0.54 2.17
N GLN A 112 13.09 1.54 2.73
CA GLN A 112 12.40 1.40 4.02
C GLN A 112 11.19 0.46 3.90
N LEU A 113 10.35 0.60 2.88
CA LEU A 113 9.22 -0.31 2.63
C LEU A 113 9.71 -1.75 2.47
N SER A 114 10.73 -1.96 1.63
CA SER A 114 11.31 -3.28 1.38
C SER A 114 11.87 -3.90 2.67
N ARG A 115 12.65 -3.13 3.45
CA ARG A 115 13.17 -3.61 4.75
C ARG A 115 12.07 -3.95 5.74
N TRP A 116 11.01 -3.14 5.82
CA TRP A 116 9.87 -3.43 6.68
C TRP A 116 9.12 -4.68 6.24
N ALA A 117 8.87 -4.84 4.93
CA ALA A 117 8.18 -6.00 4.39
C ALA A 117 8.96 -7.29 4.62
N THR A 118 10.28 -7.28 4.40
CA THR A 118 11.15 -8.44 4.68
C THR A 118 11.15 -8.80 6.16
N ARG A 119 11.39 -7.84 7.06
CA ARG A 119 11.39 -8.11 8.51
C ARG A 119 10.05 -8.63 9.01
N THR A 120 8.95 -8.05 8.53
CA THR A 120 7.59 -8.48 8.91
C THR A 120 7.33 -9.88 8.38
N HIS A 121 7.70 -10.17 7.14
CA HIS A 121 7.55 -11.49 6.55
C HIS A 121 8.38 -12.56 7.30
N GLU A 122 9.62 -12.26 7.65
CA GLU A 122 10.48 -13.14 8.48
C GLU A 122 9.89 -13.38 9.88
N SER A 123 9.40 -12.33 10.53
CA SER A 123 8.74 -12.44 11.85
C SER A 123 7.50 -13.34 11.78
N LEU A 124 6.68 -13.18 10.73
CA LEU A 124 5.50 -14.02 10.50
C LEU A 124 5.87 -15.47 10.16
N GLN A 125 6.94 -15.69 9.40
CA GLN A 125 7.48 -17.03 9.18
C GLN A 125 7.90 -17.68 10.50
N GLY A 126 8.61 -16.94 11.36
CA GLY A 126 8.95 -17.37 12.71
C GLY A 126 7.71 -17.81 13.51
N ALA A 127 6.67 -16.97 13.55
CA ALA A 127 5.40 -17.27 14.23
C ALA A 127 4.65 -18.47 13.63
N SER A 128 4.81 -18.73 12.32
CA SER A 128 4.18 -19.86 11.62
C SER A 128 4.82 -21.22 11.90
N SER A 129 5.95 -21.24 12.62
CA SER A 129 6.61 -22.47 13.07
C SER A 129 5.76 -23.22 14.10
N ASP A 130 4.92 -22.51 14.87
CA ASP A 130 3.95 -23.13 15.76
C ASP A 130 2.89 -23.91 14.93
N PRO A 131 2.62 -25.19 15.23
CA PRO A 131 1.57 -25.95 14.56
C PRO A 131 0.18 -25.30 14.64
N ARG A 132 -0.10 -24.47 15.67
CA ARG A 132 -1.34 -23.67 15.78
C ARG A 132 -1.49 -22.62 14.68
N ASN A 133 -0.38 -22.23 14.05
CA ASN A 133 -0.31 -21.26 12.96
C ASN A 133 -0.03 -21.90 11.60
N ALA A 134 -0.37 -23.19 11.42
CA ALA A 134 -0.18 -23.89 10.14
C ALA A 134 -0.91 -23.21 8.96
N ALA A 135 -2.07 -22.61 9.22
CA ALA A 135 -2.81 -21.82 8.23
C ALA A 135 -2.02 -20.58 7.77
N LEU A 136 -1.40 -19.86 8.71
CA LEU A 136 -0.52 -18.71 8.43
C LEU A 136 0.65 -19.12 7.52
N ARG A 137 1.27 -20.28 7.78
CA ARG A 137 2.39 -20.79 6.98
C ARG A 137 2.01 -21.01 5.51
N LYS A 138 0.83 -21.59 5.27
CA LYS A 138 0.33 -21.84 3.92
C LYS A 138 0.05 -20.52 3.20
N ILE A 139 -0.66 -19.60 3.84
CA ILE A 139 -1.03 -18.32 3.25
C ILE A 139 0.20 -17.44 2.97
N LEU A 140 1.19 -17.42 3.86
CA LEU A 140 2.45 -16.68 3.64
C LEU A 140 3.22 -17.18 2.42
N ARG A 141 3.18 -18.48 2.13
CA ARG A 141 3.79 -19.08 0.94
C ARG A 141 3.06 -18.64 -0.33
N ASP A 142 1.73 -18.59 -0.28
CA ASP A 142 0.89 -18.22 -1.41
C ASP A 142 0.84 -16.70 -1.63
N GLN A 143 1.11 -15.90 -0.58
CA GLN A 143 1.01 -14.44 -0.60
C GLN A 143 2.18 -13.75 0.12
N PRO A 144 3.36 -13.66 -0.52
CA PRO A 144 4.50 -12.96 0.07
C PRO A 144 4.24 -11.45 0.19
N LEU A 145 4.45 -10.91 1.39
CA LEU A 145 4.39 -9.47 1.67
C LEU A 145 5.46 -8.68 0.91
N THR A 146 6.59 -9.33 0.63
CA THR A 146 7.71 -8.77 -0.14
C THR A 146 7.31 -8.41 -1.57
N ALA A 147 6.42 -9.18 -2.20
CA ALA A 147 5.90 -8.85 -3.53
C ALA A 147 5.06 -7.57 -3.54
N ALA A 148 4.36 -7.25 -2.44
CA ALA A 148 3.55 -6.03 -2.34
C ALA A 148 4.40 -4.76 -2.12
N ALA A 149 5.61 -4.89 -1.58
CA ALA A 149 6.53 -3.77 -1.39
C ALA A 149 7.22 -3.31 -2.68
N THR A 150 7.20 -4.15 -3.72
CA THR A 150 7.77 -3.87 -5.06
C THR A 150 6.69 -3.69 -6.12
N ALA A 151 5.42 -3.98 -5.78
CA ALA A 151 4.31 -3.89 -6.71
C ALA A 151 3.98 -2.42 -7.00
N VAL A 152 3.88 -2.09 -8.29
CA VAL A 152 3.30 -0.83 -8.78
C VAL A 152 1.95 -0.55 -8.09
N PRO A 153 1.59 0.72 -7.86
CA PRO A 153 0.31 1.04 -7.25
C PRO A 153 -0.78 0.34 -8.04
N TYR A 154 -1.56 -0.49 -7.35
CA TYR A 154 -2.72 -1.15 -7.92
C TYR A 154 -3.59 -0.04 -8.52
N PRO A 155 -3.84 0.00 -9.84
CA PRO A 155 -4.81 0.94 -10.37
C PRO A 155 -6.14 0.64 -9.65
N GLY A 156 -6.74 1.69 -9.08
CA GLY A 156 -8.00 1.61 -8.36
C GLY A 156 -9.12 0.94 -9.17
N PRO A 157 -10.30 0.83 -8.53
CA PRO A 157 -11.11 -0.38 -8.45
C PRO A 157 -11.43 -0.98 -9.83
N PHE A 158 -11.53 -2.31 -9.86
CA PHE A 158 -12.07 -3.09 -10.98
C PHE A 158 -13.08 -2.28 -11.80
N PRO A 159 -12.94 -2.21 -13.14
CA PRO A 159 -14.03 -1.68 -13.95
C PRO A 159 -15.27 -2.51 -13.58
N ALA A 160 -16.29 -1.80 -13.09
CA ALA A 160 -17.63 -2.36 -12.93
C ALA A 160 -17.92 -3.14 -14.20
N ALA A 161 -18.30 -4.41 -14.03
CA ALA A 161 -18.65 -5.31 -15.12
C ALA A 161 -19.49 -4.54 -16.15
N THR A 162 -18.86 -4.18 -17.27
CA THR A 162 -19.61 -3.77 -18.45
C THR A 162 -20.23 -5.04 -18.96
N ASP A 163 -21.48 -5.21 -18.54
CA ASP A 163 -22.57 -5.85 -19.25
C ASP A 163 -22.14 -6.38 -20.62
N THR A 164 -22.19 -7.70 -20.77
CA THR A 164 -21.96 -8.38 -22.03
C THR A 164 -23.16 -8.10 -22.95
N PRO A 165 -23.05 -7.37 -24.08
CA PRO A 165 -24.07 -7.45 -25.09
C PRO A 165 -23.92 -8.80 -25.81
N ALA A 166 -24.96 -9.61 -25.68
CA ALA A 166 -25.13 -10.90 -26.33
C ALA A 166 -24.85 -10.82 -27.85
N GLY A 167 -23.72 -11.39 -28.27
CA GLY A 167 -23.35 -11.59 -29.67
C GLY A 167 -23.77 -12.96 -30.18
N VAL A 168 -24.99 -13.02 -30.72
CA VAL A 168 -25.45 -13.80 -31.88
C VAL A 168 -24.70 -15.11 -32.23
N ARG A 169 -25.41 -16.24 -32.04
CA ARG A 169 -25.06 -17.57 -32.59
C ARG A 169 -25.20 -17.59 -34.12
N PRO A 170 -24.21 -18.03 -34.91
CA PRO A 170 -24.46 -18.39 -36.30
C PRO A 170 -25.09 -19.79 -36.39
N ARG A 171 -26.32 -19.84 -36.91
CA ARG A 171 -27.00 -21.07 -37.35
C ARG A 171 -26.25 -21.63 -38.57
N ARG A 172 -25.82 -22.89 -38.47
CA ARG A 172 -25.45 -23.73 -39.61
C ARG A 172 -26.67 -23.90 -40.51
N GLN A 173 -26.54 -23.55 -41.79
CA GLN A 173 -27.47 -23.98 -42.83
C GLN A 173 -26.69 -24.85 -43.82
N ILE A 174 -27.16 -26.09 -43.91
CA ILE A 174 -26.73 -27.15 -44.81
C ILE A 174 -27.44 -26.87 -46.13
N LEU A 175 -26.69 -26.87 -47.25
CA LEU A 175 -27.16 -27.15 -48.60
C LEU A 175 -25.97 -27.64 -49.42
#